data_AF-A0A7G9ZEA4-F1
#
_entry.id   AF-A0A7G9ZEA4-F1
#
_cell.length_a   1.000
_cell.length_b   1.000
_cell.length_c   1.000
_cell.angle_alpha   90.00
_cell.angle_beta   90.00
_cell.angle_gamma   90.00
#
_symmetry.space_group_name_H-M   'P 1'
#
loop_
_entity.id
_entity.type
_entity.pdbx_description
1 polymer ?
#
loop_
_entity_poly.entity_id
_entity_poly.type
_entity_poly.pdbx_seq_one_letter_code
_entity_poly.pdbx_strand_id
1 'polypeptide(L)'
;AFSATGNIEGQWKVAGHELTSLSEQMLVSCDTTDYGCRGGLMDKSLQWIVSSNKGNVFTEQSYPYASGGGKMPPCNKSGKVVGAKISGHINLPKDENAIA
;
A
#
# COMPACT_ATOMS: atom_id res chain seq x y z
N ALA A 1 2.79 -5.81 0.47
CA ALA A 1 3.29 -4.48 0.06
C ALA A 1 3.07 -4.24 -1.43
N PHE A 2 3.95 -4.69 -2.35
CA PHE A 2 3.83 -4.45 -3.80
C PHE A 2 2.46 -4.79 -4.41
N SER A 3 1.87 -5.92 -4.05
CA SER A 3 0.52 -6.28 -4.54
C SER A 3 -0.56 -5.30 -4.08
N ALA A 4 -0.47 -4.81 -2.83
CA ALA A 4 -1.44 -3.85 -2.30
C ALA A 4 -1.24 -2.45 -2.91
N THR A 5 0.00 -1.96 -3.00
CA THR A 5 0.29 -0.66 -3.63
C THR A 5 -0.08 -0.67 -5.10
N GLY A 6 0.33 -1.67 -5.88
CA GLY A 6 -0.03 -1.78 -7.30
C GLY A 6 -1.54 -1.88 -7.55
N ASN A 7 -2.29 -2.57 -6.66
CA ASN A 7 -3.74 -2.55 -6.71
C ASN A 7 -4.29 -1.12 -6.52
N ILE A 8 -3.81 -0.40 -5.51
CA ILE A 8 -4.24 0.98 -5.24
C ILE A 8 -3.87 1.92 -6.38
N GLU A 9 -2.68 1.79 -6.98
CA GLU A 9 -2.26 2.57 -8.15
C GLU A 9 -3.24 2.38 -9.32
N GLY A 10 -3.59 1.13 -9.62
CA GLY A 10 -4.56 0.81 -10.66
C GLY A 10 -5.96 1.37 -10.36
N GLN A 11 -6.47 1.16 -9.15
CA GLN A 11 -7.78 1.68 -8.74
C GLN A 11 -7.81 3.22 -8.73
N TRP A 12 -6.71 3.85 -8.32
CA TRP A 12 -6.57 5.31 -8.31
C TRP A 12 -6.62 5.90 -9.73
N LYS A 13 -5.95 5.26 -10.69
CA LYS A 13 -6.04 5.64 -12.11
C LYS A 13 -7.43 5.42 -12.68
N VAL A 14 -8.06 4.28 -12.38
CA VAL A 14 -9.45 3.97 -12.82
C VAL A 14 -10.46 4.97 -12.26
N ALA A 15 -10.23 5.50 -11.05
CA ALA A 15 -11.05 6.56 -10.46
C ALA A 15 -10.91 7.94 -11.13
N GLY A 16 -10.03 8.08 -12.13
CA GLY A 16 -9.85 9.30 -12.92
C GLY A 16 -8.71 10.21 -12.47
N HIS A 17 -7.87 9.76 -11.54
CA HIS A 17 -6.67 10.49 -11.14
C HIS A 17 -5.49 10.21 -12.07
N GLU A 18 -4.39 10.94 -11.88
CA GLU A 18 -3.14 10.63 -12.59
C GLU A 18 -2.50 9.34 -12.08
N LEU A 19 -1.87 8.60 -13.01
CA LEU A 19 -1.16 7.37 -12.64
C LEU A 19 0.05 7.77 -11.80
N THR A 20 -0.01 7.44 -10.51
CA THR A 20 0.94 7.90 -9.50
C THR A 20 1.58 6.68 -8.87
N SER A 21 2.91 6.60 -8.87
CA SER A 21 3.62 5.53 -8.18
C SER A 21 3.58 5.72 -6.66
N LEU A 22 3.25 4.67 -5.93
CA LEU A 22 2.97 4.65 -4.50
C LEU A 22 4.01 3.84 -3.73
N SER A 23 4.23 4.21 -2.47
CA SER A 23 5.32 3.70 -1.65
C SER A 23 5.01 2.33 -1.04
N GLU A 24 5.72 1.29 -1.48
CA GLU A 24 5.76 0.02 -0.74
C GLU A 24 6.45 0.16 0.60
N GLN A 25 7.45 1.04 0.68
CA GLN A 25 8.23 1.23 1.90
C GLN A 25 7.37 1.71 3.06
N MET A 26 6.32 2.48 2.78
CA MET A 26 5.30 2.83 3.77
C MET A 26 4.74 1.58 4.46
N LEU A 27 4.32 0.58 3.69
CA LEU A 27 3.79 -0.66 4.25
C LEU A 27 4.89 -1.47 4.93
N VAL A 28 6.03 -1.65 4.26
CA VAL A 28 7.12 -2.48 4.79
C VAL A 28 7.63 -1.96 6.13
N SER A 29 7.79 -0.63 6.30
CA SER A 29 8.35 -0.05 7.53
C SER A 29 7.31 0.32 8.58
N CYS A 30 6.08 0.68 8.19
CA CYS A 30 5.12 1.28 9.12
C CYS A 30 3.91 0.41 9.43
N ASP A 31 3.58 -0.58 8.58
CA ASP A 31 2.49 -1.50 8.90
C ASP A 31 2.92 -2.43 10.03
N THR A 32 2.27 -2.27 11.18
CA THR A 32 2.53 -3.06 12.40
C THR A 32 1.70 -4.35 12.47
N THR A 33 0.87 -4.62 11.47
CA THR A 33 0.01 -5.82 11.39
C THR A 33 0.59 -6.92 10.51
N ASP A 34 1.51 -6.54 9.63
CA ASP A 34 2.35 -7.41 8.79
C ASP A 34 3.80 -7.45 9.33
N TYR A 35 4.67 -8.23 8.67
CA TYR A 35 6.01 -8.57 9.18
C TYR A 35 7.16 -7.99 8.34
N GLY A 36 6.90 -6.88 7.62
CA GLY A 36 7.89 -6.21 6.77
C GLY A 36 8.53 -7.17 5.76
N CYS A 37 9.86 -7.30 5.78
CA CYS A 37 10.60 -8.23 4.91
C CYS A 37 10.30 -9.71 5.15
N ARG A 38 9.59 -10.09 6.22
CA ARG A 38 9.24 -11.48 6.54
C ARG A 38 7.86 -11.89 6.00
N GLY A 39 7.23 -11.04 5.22
CA GLY A 39 5.94 -11.30 4.57
C GLY A 39 4.77 -10.57 5.23
N GLY A 40 3.60 -10.74 4.62
CA GLY A 40 2.37 -10.06 5.01
C GLY A 40 1.22 -10.41 4.06
N LEU A 41 0.02 -9.91 4.37
CA LEU A 41 -1.20 -10.16 3.59
C LEU A 41 -1.79 -8.85 3.08
N MET A 42 -2.26 -8.85 1.82
CA MET A 42 -2.83 -7.65 1.20
C MET A 42 -4.03 -7.09 1.98
N ASP A 43 -4.96 -7.95 2.42
CA ASP A 43 -6.12 -7.55 3.21
C ASP A 43 -5.72 -6.80 4.49
N LYS A 44 -4.65 -7.27 5.17
CA LYS A 44 -4.13 -6.62 6.38
C LYS A 44 -3.52 -5.27 6.05
N SER A 45 -2.68 -5.21 5.01
CA SER A 45 -2.10 -3.95 4.53
C SER A 45 -3.18 -2.91 4.17
N LEU A 46 -4.23 -3.32 3.44
CA LEU A 46 -5.34 -2.44 3.05
C LEU A 46 -6.14 -1.96 4.27
N GLN A 47 -6.44 -2.87 5.21
CA GLN A 47 -7.10 -2.53 6.45
C GLN A 47 -6.25 -1.57 7.31
N TRP A 48 -4.94 -1.79 7.40
CA TRP A 48 -4.02 -0.92 8.13
C TRP A 48 -3.99 0.49 7.53
N ILE A 49 -3.95 0.61 6.19
CA ILE A 49 -3.99 1.90 5.51
C ILE A 49 -5.23 2.69 5.95
N VAL A 50 -6.41 2.07 5.89
CA VAL A 50 -7.68 2.72 6.23
C VAL A 50 -7.74 3.08 7.73
N SER A 51 -7.50 2.09 8.60
CA SER A 51 -7.70 2.22 10.05
C SER A 51 -6.61 3.00 10.77
N SER A 52 -5.35 2.82 10.35
CA SER A 52 -4.17 3.27 11.08
C SER A 52 -3.36 4.34 10.33
N ASN A 53 -3.59 4.48 9.01
CA ASN A 53 -2.98 5.53 8.19
C ASN A 53 -4.00 6.50 7.58
N LYS A 54 -5.24 6.52 8.09
CA LYS A 54 -6.33 7.44 7.69
C LYS A 54 -6.70 7.34 6.19
N GLY A 55 -6.48 6.17 5.60
CA GLY A 55 -6.67 5.92 4.17
C GLY A 55 -5.53 6.42 3.29
N ASN A 56 -4.53 7.12 3.83
CA ASN A 56 -3.50 7.77 3.03
C ASN A 56 -2.43 6.77 2.58
N VAL A 57 -1.99 6.91 1.33
CA VAL A 57 -0.86 6.18 0.76
C VAL A 57 0.15 7.18 0.23
N PHE A 58 1.41 7.06 0.62
CA PHE A 58 2.46 7.99 0.20
C PHE A 58 2.95 7.71 -1.21
N THR A 59 3.45 8.73 -1.90
CA THR A 59 4.11 8.57 -3.20
C THR A 59 5.46 7.86 -3.04
N GLU A 60 5.82 7.03 -4.03
CA GLU A 60 7.15 6.39 -4.08
C GLU A 60 8.27 7.43 -4.07
N GLN A 61 8.07 8.57 -4.76
CA GLN A 61 9.03 9.66 -4.78
C GLN A 61 9.34 10.25 -3.39
N SER A 62 8.34 10.38 -2.51
CA SER A 62 8.54 10.95 -1.17
C SER A 62 8.98 9.91 -0.13
N TYR A 63 8.70 8.63 -0.38
CA TYR A 63 9.10 7.52 0.47
C TYR A 63 9.58 6.32 -0.37
N PRO A 64 10.81 6.38 -0.92
CA PRO A 64 11.31 5.36 -1.84
C PRO A 64 11.50 4.00 -1.19
N TYR A 65 11.42 2.94 -2.00
CA TYR A 65 11.76 1.59 -1.61
C TYR A 65 13.24 1.47 -1.22
N ALA A 66 13.48 1.04 0.02
CA ALA A 66 14.80 0.94 0.63
C ALA A 66 15.09 -0.46 1.18
N SER A 67 14.18 -1.42 0.97
CA SER A 67 14.27 -2.77 1.55
C SER A 67 14.77 -3.85 0.59
N GLY A 68 15.30 -3.47 -0.58
CA GLY A 68 15.84 -4.40 -1.57
C GLY A 68 16.98 -5.30 -1.06
N GLY A 69 17.74 -4.83 -0.06
CA GLY A 69 18.78 -5.63 0.60
C GLY A 69 18.30 -6.47 1.78
N GLY A 70 16.97 -6.64 1.95
CA GLY A 70 16.36 -7.39 3.06
C GLY A 70 16.37 -6.64 4.40
N LYS A 71 16.97 -5.45 4.48
CA LYS A 71 16.93 -4.59 5.66
C LYS A 71 15.69 -3.71 5.61
N MET A 72 15.04 -3.55 6.76
CA MET A 72 13.86 -2.71 6.92
C MET A 72 14.24 -1.46 7.71
N PRO A 73 14.32 -0.27 7.08
CA PRO A 73 14.49 0.98 7.81
C PRO A 73 13.30 1.24 8.75
N PRO A 74 13.49 2.01 9.83
CA PRO A 74 12.40 2.39 10.72
C PRO A 74 11.32 3.18 9.98
N CYS A 75 10.08 3.09 10.46
CA CYS A 75 8.97 3.88 9.95
C CYS A 75 9.27 5.38 10.04
N ASN A 76 9.09 6.11 8.92
CA ASN A 76 9.17 7.56 8.89
C ASN A 76 8.03 8.16 8.04
N LYS A 77 6.98 8.64 8.70
CA LYS A 77 5.84 9.31 8.05
C LYS A 77 6.01 10.83 7.92
N SER A 78 7.07 11.40 8.50
CA SER A 78 7.28 12.85 8.49
C SER A 78 7.68 13.35 7.09
N GLY A 79 7.05 14.43 6.64
CA GLY A 79 7.33 15.05 5.33
C GLY A 79 6.95 14.18 4.11
N LYS A 80 6.14 13.12 4.30
CA LYS A 80 5.71 12.26 3.19
C LYS A 80 4.51 12.85 2.46
N VAL A 81 4.53 12.75 1.14
CA VAL A 81 3.49 13.29 0.26
C VAL A 81 2.45 12.21 0.02
N VAL A 82 1.17 12.51 0.25
CA VAL A 82 0.07 11.60 -0.04
C VAL A 82 -0.16 11.57 -1.55
N GLY A 83 -0.05 10.39 -2.15
CA GLY A 83 -0.27 10.16 -3.59
C GLY A 83 -1.65 9.61 -3.92
N ALA A 84 -2.24 8.84 -2.99
CA ALA A 84 -3.57 8.29 -3.14
C ALA A 84 -4.27 8.17 -1.78
N LYS A 85 -5.60 8.04 -1.80
CA LYS A 85 -6.40 7.80 -0.62
C LYS A 85 -7.46 6.73 -0.87
N ILE A 86 -7.55 5.74 0.01
CA ILE A 86 -8.57 4.69 -0.03
C ILE A 86 -9.51 4.78 1.17
N SER A 87 -10.76 4.36 1.00
CA SER A 87 -11.78 4.32 2.06
C SER A 87 -12.04 2.92 2.61
N GLY A 88 -11.60 1.87 1.91
CA GLY A 88 -11.92 0.48 2.23
C GLY A 88 -11.27 -0.50 1.27
N HIS A 89 -11.62 -1.78 1.41
CA HIS A 89 -11.28 -2.85 0.49
C HIS A 89 -12.42 -3.88 0.47
N ILE A 90 -12.44 -4.73 -0.56
CA ILE A 90 -13.37 -5.85 -0.68
C ILE A 90 -12.59 -7.12 -1.01
N ASN A 91 -13.11 -8.25 -0.52
CA ASN A 91 -12.65 -9.57 -0.91
C ASN A 91 -13.58 -10.12 -1.98
N LEU A 92 -13.02 -10.46 -3.13
CA LEU A 92 -13.76 -11.09 -4.21
C LEU A 92 -14.10 -12.56 -3.87
N PRO A 93 -15.19 -13.10 -4.43
CA PRO A 93 -15.52 -14.50 -4.27
C PRO A 93 -14.43 -15.40 -4.88
N LYS A 94 -14.36 -16.65 -4.41
CA LYS A 94 -13.48 -17.68 -4.97
C LYS A 94 -14.08 -18.29 -6.24
N ASP A 95 -14.31 -17.45 -7.23
CA ASP A 95 -14.91 -17.79 -8.53
C ASP A 95 -14.19 -16.99 -9.63
N GLU A 96 -13.54 -17.69 -10.55
CA GLU A 96 -12.75 -17.09 -11.63
C GLU A 96 -13.60 -16.23 -12.57
N ASN A 97 -14.87 -16.61 -12.81
CA ASN A 97 -15.76 -15.84 -13.69
C ASN A 97 -16.23 -14.53 -13.04
N ALA A 98 -16.26 -14.46 -11.71
CA ALA A 98 -16.62 -13.25 -10.99
C ALA A 98 -15.44 -12.29 -10.79
N ILE A 99 -14.20 -12.78 -10.96
CA ILE A 99 -12.97 -11.97 -10.86
C ILE A 99 -12.62 -11.34 -12.22
N ALA A 100 -12.92 -12.05 -13.31
CA ALA A 100 -12.67 -11.60 -14.69
C ALA A 100 -13.57 -10.42 -15.10
#